data_AF-A0A7S7U8M4-F1
#
_entry.id   AF-A0A7S7U8M4-F1
#
_cell.length_a   1.000
_cell.length_b   1.000
_cell.length_c   1.000
_cell.angle_alpha   90.00
_cell.angle_beta   90.00
_cell.angle_gamma   90.00
#
_symmetry.space_group_name_H-M   'P 1'
#
loop_
_entity.id
_entity.type
_entity.pdbx_description
1 polymer ?
#
loop_
_entity_poly.entity_id
_entity_poly.type
_entity_poly.pdbx_seq_one_letter_code
_entity_poly.pdbx_strand_id
1 'polypeptide(L)' 'MSDAYDYFRAHAVAAVRKARTLPPGRSKLKQRIVARVYHLLSREAALAPNVHHLDDFRTARRLERQIRH' A
#
# COMPACT_ATOMS: atom_id res chain seq x y z
N MET A 1 -3.70 -15.46 -6.57
CA MET A 1 -3.83 -14.05 -6.12
C MET A 1 -3.59 -14.04 -4.61
N SER A 2 -2.81 -13.08 -4.12
CA SER A 2 -2.36 -13.04 -2.72
C SER A 2 -3.54 -12.69 -1.81
N ASP A 3 -3.92 -13.61 -0.92
CA ASP A 3 -5.01 -13.45 0.07
C ASP A 3 -4.93 -12.10 0.82
N ALA A 4 -3.70 -11.67 1.14
CA ALA A 4 -3.45 -10.39 1.77
C ALA A 4 -3.84 -9.17 0.90
N TYR A 5 -3.59 -9.22 -0.42
CA TYR A 5 -3.98 -8.14 -1.33
C TYR A 5 -5.50 -7.94 -1.32
N ASP A 6 -6.26 -9.02 -1.54
CA ASP A 6 -7.71 -8.97 -1.64
C ASP A 6 -8.32 -8.57 -0.29
N TYR A 7 -7.78 -9.08 0.82
CA TYR A 7 -8.16 -8.69 2.17
C TYR A 7 -7.99 -7.18 2.41
N PHE A 8 -6.80 -6.62 2.16
CA PHE A 8 -6.53 -5.20 2.37
C PHE A 8 -7.35 -4.32 1.42
N ARG A 9 -7.51 -4.74 0.16
CA ARG A 9 -8.32 -4.03 -0.84
C ARG A 9 -9.78 -3.95 -0.38
N ALA A 10 -10.36 -5.05 0.10
CA ALA A 10 -11.73 -5.10 0.58
C ALA A 10 -11.94 -4.17 1.79
N HIS A 11 -11.01 -4.19 2.75
CA HIS A 11 -11.07 -3.33 3.95
C HIS A 11 -10.94 -1.84 3.61
N ALA A 12 -10.06 -1.49 2.67
CA ALA A 12 -9.95 -0.12 2.18
C ALA A 12 -11.29 0.38 1.58
N VAL A 13 -11.92 -0.43 0.72
CA VAL A 13 -13.20 -0.10 0.09
C VAL A 13 -14.31 0.05 1.13
N ALA A 14 -14.41 -0.88 2.08
CA ALA A 14 -15.40 -0.82 3.15
C ALA A 14 -15.25 0.45 4.01
N ALA A 15 -14.02 0.80 4.38
CA ALA A 15 -13.74 2.02 5.15
C ALA A 15 -14.05 3.30 4.37
N VAL A 16 -13.77 3.36 3.06
CA VAL A 16 -14.17 4.49 2.20
C VAL A 16 -15.70 4.62 2.15
N ARG A 17 -16.41 3.51 1.92
CA ARG A 17 -17.88 3.51 1.89
C ARG A 17 -18.45 4.01 3.21
N LYS A 18 -17.95 3.52 4.34
CA LYS A 18 -18.33 3.99 5.67
C LYS A 18 -17.98 5.47 5.90
N ALA A 19 -16.85 5.95 5.42
CA ALA A 19 -16.49 7.37 5.53
C ALA A 19 -17.45 8.29 4.74
N ARG A 20 -17.98 7.82 3.61
CA ARG A 20 -18.92 8.60 2.77
C ARG A 20 -20.28 8.78 3.42
N THR A 21 -20.73 7.84 4.24
CA THR A 21 -22.01 7.91 4.94
C THR A 21 -21.94 8.75 6.23
N LEU A 22 -20.74 9.13 6.67
CA LEU A 22 -20.55 9.89 7.92
C LEU A 22 -20.55 11.41 7.68
N PRO A 23 -21.13 12.19 8.61
CA PRO A 23 -20.99 13.65 8.61
C PRO A 23 -19.53 14.06 8.86
N PRO A 24 -19.14 15.30 8.52
CA PRO A 24 -17.83 15.83 8.85
C PRO A 24 -17.52 15.68 10.35
N GLY A 25 -16.33 15.17 10.70
CA GLY A 25 -15.93 14.97 12.09
C GLY A 25 -14.87 13.88 12.28
N ARG A 26 -14.52 13.61 13.55
CA ARG A 26 -13.45 12.67 13.93
C ARG A 26 -13.70 11.25 13.41
N SER A 27 -14.95 10.78 13.44
CA SER A 27 -15.32 9.44 12.95
C SER A 27 -15.09 9.30 11.45
N LYS A 28 -15.43 10.33 10.66
CA LYS A 28 -15.17 10.37 9.21
C LYS A 28 -13.67 10.39 8.93
N LEU A 29 -12.90 11.20 9.68
CA LEU A 29 -11.44 11.24 9.56
C LEU A 29 -10.81 9.88 9.87
N LYS A 30 -11.23 9.22 10.95
CA LYS A 30 -10.77 7.87 11.31
C LYS A 30 -10.99 6.89 10.16
N GLN A 31 -12.19 6.86 9.58
CA GLN A 31 -12.47 5.95 8.46
C GLN A 31 -11.66 6.27 7.20
N ARG A 32 -11.40 7.56 6.92
CA ARG A 32 -10.49 7.96 5.82
C ARG A 32 -9.04 7.53 6.06
N ILE A 33 -8.56 7.61 7.29
CA ILE A 33 -7.21 7.14 7.66
C ILE A 33 -7.13 5.62 7.50
N VAL A 34 -8.10 4.89 8.05
CA VAL A 34 -8.20 3.42 7.92
C VAL A 34 -8.21 3.02 6.44
N ALA A 35 -9.03 3.67 5.62
CA ALA A 35 -9.07 3.44 4.17
C ALA A 35 -7.70 3.67 3.50
N ARG A 36 -6.99 4.73 3.88
CA ARG A 36 -5.68 5.06 3.30
C ARG A 36 -4.62 4.04 3.69
N VAL A 37 -4.59 3.60 4.95
CA VAL A 37 -3.66 2.57 5.44
C VAL A 37 -3.88 1.26 4.69
N TYR A 38 -5.12 0.76 4.67
CA TYR A 38 -5.42 -0.50 3.97
C TYR A 38 -5.19 -0.41 2.46
N HIS A 39 -5.43 0.75 1.84
CA HIS A 39 -5.10 0.93 0.43
C HIS A 39 -3.59 0.82 0.19
N LEU A 40 -2.77 1.45 1.02
CA LEU A 40 -1.31 1.35 0.93
C LEU A 40 -0.83 -0.09 1.13
N LEU A 41 -1.34 -0.79 2.14
CA LEU A 41 -1.02 -2.20 2.38
C LEU A 41 -1.45 -3.09 1.21
N SER A 42 -2.60 -2.83 0.58
CA SER A 42 -2.97 -3.56 -0.64
C SER A 42 -1.99 -3.29 -1.79
N ARG A 43 -1.53 -2.04 -1.96
CA ARG A 43 -0.53 -1.74 -3.00
C ARG A 43 0.79 -2.46 -2.70
N GLU A 44 1.21 -2.49 -1.45
CA GLU A 44 2.40 -3.23 -1.03
C GLU A 44 2.23 -4.73 -1.25
N ALA A 45 1.10 -5.33 -0.88
CA ALA A 45 0.84 -6.75 -1.10
C ALA A 45 0.71 -7.13 -2.58
N ALA A 46 0.22 -6.21 -3.43
CA ALA A 46 0.25 -6.38 -4.88
C ALA A 46 1.68 -6.27 -5.46
N LEU A 47 2.54 -5.51 -4.80
CA LEU A 47 3.94 -5.30 -5.17
C LEU A 47 4.89 -6.27 -4.45
N ALA A 48 4.45 -7.02 -3.43
CA ALA A 48 5.25 -7.95 -2.65
C ALA A 48 5.89 -9.08 -3.49
N PRO A 49 5.28 -9.57 -4.59
CA PRO A 49 6.03 -10.42 -5.54
C PRO A 49 7.24 -9.69 -6.17
N ASN A 50 7.23 -8.35 -6.21
CA ASN A 50 8.27 -7.49 -6.77
C ASN A 50 9.20 -6.82 -5.73
N VAL A 51 9.04 -7.07 -4.42
CA VAL A 51 9.91 -6.44 -3.41
C VAL A 51 11.31 -7.06 -3.43
N HIS A 52 11.44 -8.33 -3.81
CA HIS A 52 12.74 -8.93 -4.16
C HIS A 52 13.46 -8.11 -5.24
N HIS A 53 12.72 -7.66 -6.27
CA HIS A 53 13.29 -6.81 -7.32
C HIS A 53 13.64 -5.40 -6.88
N LEU A 54 13.05 -4.87 -5.80
CA LEU A 54 13.42 -3.55 -5.28
C LEU A 54 14.79 -3.58 -4.61
N ASP A 55 15.09 -4.67 -3.89
CA ASP A 55 16.42 -4.90 -3.32
C ASP A 55 17.44 -5.26 -4.41
N ASP A 56 17.05 -6.05 -5.42
CA ASP A 56 17.90 -6.30 -6.60
C ASP A 56 18.18 -5.00 -7.37
N PHE A 57 17.17 -4.14 -7.57
CA PHE A 57 17.32 -2.85 -8.24
C PHE A 57 18.19 -1.88 -7.43
N ARG A 58 18.02 -1.83 -6.10
CA ARG A 58 18.88 -1.04 -5.21
C ARG A 58 20.32 -1.55 -5.24
N THR A 59 20.51 -2.87 -5.29
CA THR A 59 21.82 -3.52 -5.38
C THR A 59 22.47 -3.25 -6.73
N ALA A 60 21.76 -3.45 -7.83
CA ALA A 60 22.23 -3.17 -9.19
C ALA A 60 22.61 -1.68 -9.36
N ARG A 61 21.78 -0.76 -8.85
CA ARG A 61 22.05 0.69 -8.89
C ARG A 61 23.24 1.10 -8.01
N ARG A 62 23.51 0.39 -6.92
CA ARG A 62 24.71 0.58 -6.10
C ARG A 62 25.97 0.11 -6.85
N LEU A 63 25.88 -1.04 -7.52
CA LEU A 63 26.96 -1.60 -8.33
C LEU A 63 27.31 -0.70 -9.53
N GLU A 64 26.30 -0.20 -10.24
CA GLU A 64 26.47 0.74 -11.36
C GLU A 64 27.25 2.00 -10.98
N ARG A 65 27.01 2.53 -9.77
CA ARG A 65 27.72 3.71 -9.26
C ARG A 65 29.18 3.42 -8.91
N GLN A 66 29.50 2.19 -8.53
CA GLN A 66 30.87 1.76 -8.24
C GLN A 66 31.68 1.51 -9.52
N ILE A 67 31.03 1.06 -10.59
CA ILE A 67 31.68 0.83 -11.89
C ILE A 67 31.96 2.14 -12.63
N ARG A 68 31.16 3.18 -12.39
CA ARG A 68 31.29 4.48 -13.06
C ARG A 68 32.31 5.41 -12.38
N HIS A 69 33.14 4.89 -11.48
CA HIS A 69 34.16 5.61 -10.73
C HIS A 69 35.53 4.96 -10.92
#